data_AF-A0A8W8LE28-F1
#
_entry.id   AF-A0A8W8LE28-F1
#
_cell.length_a   1.000
_cell.length_b   1.000
_cell.length_c   1.000
_cell.angle_alpha   90.00
_cell.angle_beta   90.00
_cell.angle_gamma   90.00
#
_symmetry.space_group_name_H-M   'P 1'
#
loop_
_entity.id
_entity.type
_entity.pdbx_description
1 polymer ?
#
loop_
_entity_poly.entity_id
_entity_poly.type
_entity_poly.pdbx_seq_one_letter_code
_entity_poly.pdbx_strand_id
1 'polypeptide(L)'
;MLFSAVFLISTVSLAVGMTTTAQHGHHHSHHTHLHGHHSKPTHEPSIGESFVFHYDAMTHTLAVRTNRHCYLYMLTADQQTSVHTSTGLHAIEKSIIDMIDTNSPTVAVTAQDLTTMSAKLSHFCRQLPALKLN
;
A
#
# COMPACT_ATOMS: atom_id res chain seq x y z
N MET A 1 48.07 -24.45 -4.24
CA MET A 1 48.33 -23.80 -5.54
C MET A 1 47.35 -22.64 -5.64
N LEU A 2 47.86 -21.40 -5.63
CA LEU A 2 47.09 -20.17 -5.75
C LEU A 2 46.57 -20.01 -7.18
N PHE A 3 45.33 -19.57 -7.33
CA PHE A 3 44.88 -18.89 -8.55
C PHE A 3 44.35 -17.49 -8.19
N SER A 4 45.24 -16.51 -8.38
CA SER A 4 44.97 -15.15 -8.87
C SER A 4 44.01 -15.16 -10.07
N ALA A 5 43.29 -14.11 -10.46
CA ALA A 5 42.99 -12.77 -9.93
C ALA A 5 42.01 -12.12 -10.94
N VAL A 6 41.65 -10.86 -10.65
CA VAL A 6 41.25 -9.79 -11.57
C VAL A 6 39.74 -9.57 -11.77
N PHE A 7 39.27 -8.56 -11.02
CA PHE A 7 38.09 -7.73 -11.28
C PHE A 7 38.20 -7.00 -12.62
N LEU A 8 37.11 -6.97 -13.39
CA LEU A 8 36.88 -5.92 -14.40
C LEU A 8 35.44 -5.41 -14.29
N ILE A 9 35.34 -4.21 -13.71
CA ILE A 9 34.15 -3.35 -13.67
C ILE A 9 34.11 -2.63 -15.00
N SER A 10 33.04 -2.82 -15.78
CA SER A 10 32.79 -2.04 -17.00
C SER A 10 31.47 -1.29 -16.82
N THR A 11 31.59 -0.05 -16.34
CA THR A 11 30.53 0.96 -16.35
C THR A 11 30.30 1.44 -17.78
N VAL A 12 29.09 1.24 -18.32
CA VAL A 12 28.72 1.84 -19.61
C VAL A 12 27.91 3.10 -19.35
N SER A 13 28.47 4.21 -19.84
CA SER A 13 28.04 5.59 -19.64
C SER A 13 26.65 5.89 -20.19
N LEU A 14 25.85 6.62 -19.41
CA LEU A 14 24.61 7.26 -19.84
C LEU A 14 24.97 8.47 -20.73
N ALA A 15 24.72 8.37 -22.04
CA ALA A 15 24.74 9.53 -22.93
C ALA A 15 23.36 10.20 -22.92
N VAL A 16 23.23 11.33 -22.23
CA VAL A 16 22.04 12.20 -22.31
C VAL A 16 22.24 13.15 -23.47
N GLY A 17 21.64 12.83 -24.62
CA GLY A 17 21.60 13.73 -25.77
C GLY A 17 20.65 14.89 -25.51
N MET A 18 21.19 16.08 -25.26
CA MET A 18 20.43 17.33 -25.38
C MET A 18 20.49 17.79 -26.83
N THR A 19 19.34 17.82 -27.50
CA THR A 19 19.21 18.48 -28.80
C THR A 19 18.07 19.47 -28.73
N THR A 20 18.43 20.75 -28.68
CA THR A 20 17.52 21.88 -28.84
C THR A 20 17.18 22.04 -30.31
N THR A 21 15.93 21.78 -30.68
CA THR A 21 15.36 22.26 -31.95
C THR A 21 14.13 23.10 -31.65
N ALA A 22 14.30 24.42 -31.72
CA ALA A 22 13.19 25.36 -31.74
C ALA A 22 12.51 25.26 -33.10
N GLN A 23 11.35 24.60 -33.16
CA GLN A 23 10.47 24.63 -34.33
C GLN A 23 9.27 25.52 -34.01
N HIS A 24 9.22 26.66 -34.71
CA HIS A 24 8.04 27.52 -34.78
C HIS A 24 6.96 26.80 -35.60
N GLY A 25 5.97 26.24 -34.91
CA GLY A 25 4.75 25.72 -35.51
C GLY A 25 3.56 26.60 -35.12
N HIS A 26 3.04 27.36 -36.08
CA HIS A 26 1.75 28.05 -35.92
C HIS A 26 0.62 27.04 -36.08
N HIS A 27 0.00 26.65 -34.96
CA HIS A 27 -1.24 25.89 -34.95
C HIS A 27 -2.29 26.61 -34.11
N HIS A 28 -3.32 27.14 -34.78
CA HIS A 28 -4.55 27.59 -34.15
C HIS A 28 -5.30 26.36 -33.63
N SER A 29 -5.30 26.16 -32.31
CA SER A 29 -6.13 25.16 -31.65
C SER A 29 -7.33 25.87 -31.01
N HIS A 30 -8.53 25.49 -31.41
CA HIS A 30 -9.75 25.92 -30.76
C HIS A 30 -9.78 25.36 -29.33
N HIS A 31 -9.69 26.24 -28.34
CA HIS A 31 -9.98 25.91 -26.95
C HIS A 31 -11.47 25.59 -26.80
N THR A 32 -11.83 24.32 -26.86
CA THR A 32 -13.02 23.84 -26.16
C THR A 32 -12.69 23.84 -24.67
N HIS A 33 -13.31 24.77 -23.93
CA HIS A 33 -13.26 24.79 -22.47
C HIS A 33 -14.00 23.56 -21.93
N LEU A 34 -13.27 22.45 -21.82
CA LEU A 34 -13.74 21.32 -21.03
C LEU A 34 -13.59 21.72 -19.56
N HIS A 35 -14.71 22.04 -18.92
CA HIS A 35 -14.80 22.19 -17.47
C HIS A 35 -14.57 20.81 -16.83
N GLY A 36 -13.31 20.42 -16.72
CA GLY A 36 -12.88 19.32 -15.86
C GLY A 36 -13.19 19.73 -14.43
N HIS A 37 -14.26 19.17 -13.86
CA HIS A 37 -14.54 19.23 -12.43
C HIS A 37 -13.41 18.52 -11.70
N HIS A 38 -12.32 19.23 -11.43
CA HIS A 38 -11.30 18.79 -10.50
C HIS A 38 -11.95 18.76 -9.11
N SER A 39 -12.41 17.58 -8.70
CA SER A 39 -12.66 17.28 -7.30
C SER A 39 -11.32 17.33 -6.57
N LYS A 40 -10.90 18.54 -6.18
CA LYS A 40 -9.84 18.70 -5.19
C LYS A 40 -10.25 17.91 -3.94
N PRO A 41 -9.32 17.20 -3.28
CA PRO A 41 -9.56 16.70 -1.93
C PRO A 41 -10.04 17.87 -1.08
N THR A 42 -11.26 17.77 -0.55
CA THR A 42 -11.91 18.85 0.21
C THR A 42 -11.31 19.02 1.62
N HIS A 43 -10.37 18.17 2.01
CA HIS A 43 -9.70 18.22 3.30
C HIS A 43 -8.27 17.67 3.19
N GLU A 44 -7.34 18.32 3.89
CA GLU A 44 -5.99 17.79 4.11
C GLU A 44 -6.09 16.53 4.99
N PRO A 45 -5.37 15.44 4.67
CA PRO A 45 -5.34 14.26 5.51
C PRO A 45 -4.88 14.60 6.94
N SER A 46 -5.45 13.93 7.94
CA SER A 46 -5.01 14.13 9.32
C SER A 46 -3.58 13.61 9.49
N ILE A 47 -2.66 14.50 9.88
CA ILE A 47 -1.24 14.16 10.12
C ILE A 47 -1.05 13.24 11.35
N GLY A 48 -2.11 13.02 12.15
CA GLY A 48 -2.09 12.21 13.38
C GLY A 48 -2.53 10.76 13.23
N GLU A 49 -2.57 10.20 12.01
CA GLU A 49 -2.94 8.80 11.82
C GLU A 49 -1.80 7.85 12.23
N SER A 50 -2.17 6.77 12.91
CA SER A 50 -1.24 5.70 13.27
C SER A 50 -1.81 4.36 12.83
N PHE A 51 -0.95 3.52 12.26
CA PHE A 51 -1.28 2.16 11.88
C PHE A 51 -0.50 1.21 12.77
N VAL A 52 -1.22 0.36 13.51
CA VAL A 52 -0.62 -0.71 14.32
C VAL A 52 -1.01 -2.03 13.68
N PHE A 53 -0.04 -2.90 13.44
CA PHE A 53 -0.25 -4.18 12.76
C PHE A 53 -0.14 -5.35 13.74
N HIS A 54 -0.95 -6.38 13.52
CA HIS A 54 -0.86 -7.66 14.23
C HIS A 54 -1.18 -8.82 13.28
N TYR A 55 -0.24 -9.73 13.13
CA TYR A 55 -0.43 -10.95 12.37
C TYR A 55 -0.94 -12.07 13.27
N ASP A 56 -2.09 -12.63 12.93
CA ASP A 56 -2.58 -13.88 13.51
C ASP A 56 -2.26 -15.06 12.59
N ALA A 57 -1.28 -15.86 13.00
CA ALA A 57 -0.83 -17.03 12.26
C ALA A 57 -1.88 -18.14 12.16
N MET A 58 -2.87 -18.19 13.07
CA MET A 58 -3.90 -19.24 13.06
C MET A 58 -4.92 -19.04 11.94
N THR A 59 -5.26 -17.78 11.65
CA THR A 59 -6.25 -17.41 10.64
C THR A 59 -5.62 -16.79 9.40
N HIS A 60 -4.29 -16.72 9.33
CA HIS A 60 -3.53 -16.04 8.29
C HIS A 60 -4.06 -14.62 8.02
N THR A 61 -4.43 -13.91 9.08
CA THR A 61 -5.03 -12.57 8.99
C THR A 61 -4.04 -11.54 9.52
N LEU A 62 -3.79 -10.50 8.74
CA LEU A 62 -3.08 -9.31 9.18
C LEU A 62 -4.11 -8.25 9.57
N ALA A 63 -4.20 -7.95 10.87
CA ALA A 63 -5.07 -6.92 11.39
C ALA A 63 -4.34 -5.58 11.48
N VAL A 64 -5.03 -4.50 11.13
CA VAL A 64 -4.49 -3.13 11.14
C VAL A 64 -5.42 -2.24 11.95
N ARG A 65 -4.91 -1.70 13.05
CA ARG A 65 -5.65 -0.81 13.92
C ARG A 65 -5.30 0.63 13.59
N THR A 66 -6.32 1.43 13.28
CA THR A 66 -6.23 2.89 13.21
C THR A 66 -6.88 3.52 14.43
N ASN A 67 -7.02 4.85 14.43
CA ASN A 67 -7.75 5.55 15.48
C ASN A 67 -9.27 5.30 15.42
N ARG A 68 -9.81 4.77 14.31
CA ARG A 68 -11.26 4.65 14.09
C ARG A 68 -11.74 3.23 13.87
N HIS A 69 -10.95 2.41 13.20
CA HIS A 69 -11.36 1.08 12.76
C HIS A 69 -10.25 0.05 13.02
N CYS A 70 -10.67 -1.21 13.12
CA CYS A 70 -9.77 -2.35 13.04
C CYS A 70 -10.03 -3.08 11.72
N TYR A 71 -9.07 -3.00 10.82
CA TYR A 71 -9.12 -3.60 9.51
C TYR A 71 -8.57 -5.02 9.56
N LEU A 72 -9.25 -5.97 8.92
CA LEU A 72 -8.89 -7.38 8.90
C LEU A 72 -8.60 -7.78 7.45
N TYR A 73 -7.36 -8.13 7.15
CA TYR A 73 -6.94 -8.53 5.81
C TYR A 73 -6.49 -9.99 5.82
N MET A 74 -7.20 -10.85 5.10
CA MET A 74 -6.84 -12.27 5.00
C MET A 74 -5.76 -12.44 3.93
N LEU A 75 -4.61 -12.99 4.31
CA LEU A 75 -3.46 -13.16 3.42
C LEU A 75 -3.73 -14.25 2.39
N THR A 76 -3.37 -13.97 1.13
CA THR A 76 -3.30 -14.99 0.07
C THR A 76 -2.21 -16.03 0.39
N ALA A 77 -2.23 -17.18 -0.29
CA ALA A 77 -1.23 -18.23 -0.09
C ALA A 77 0.22 -17.73 -0.28
N ASP A 78 0.45 -16.88 -1.29
CA ASP A 78 1.77 -16.28 -1.54
C ASP A 78 2.16 -15.28 -0.42
N GLN A 79 1.19 -14.50 0.06
CA GLN A 79 1.39 -13.55 1.15
C GLN A 79 1.65 -14.24 2.49
N GLN A 80 1.07 -15.42 2.73
CA GLN A 80 1.33 -16.22 3.94
C GLN A 80 2.80 -16.62 4.06
N THR A 81 3.50 -16.81 2.94
CA THR A 81 4.95 -17.01 2.96
C THR A 81 5.69 -15.67 3.09
N SER A 82 5.24 -14.67 2.35
CA SER A 82 5.91 -13.37 2.25
C SER A 82 5.90 -12.58 3.56
N VAL A 83 4.86 -12.71 4.39
CA VAL A 83 4.70 -12.01 5.68
C VAL A 83 5.82 -12.33 6.67
N HIS A 84 6.54 -13.44 6.48
CA HIS A 84 7.66 -13.85 7.32
C HIS A 84 9.00 -13.25 6.87
N THR A 85 9.02 -12.40 5.85
CA THR A 85 10.19 -11.65 5.39
C THR A 85 9.96 -10.16 5.61
N SER A 86 10.99 -9.39 5.95
CA SER A 86 10.84 -7.94 6.15
C SER A 86 10.33 -7.23 4.89
N THR A 87 10.85 -7.58 3.71
CA THR A 87 10.41 -7.00 2.43
C THR A 87 8.96 -7.36 2.13
N GLY A 88 8.57 -8.62 2.29
CA GLY A 88 7.20 -9.06 2.04
C GLY A 88 6.21 -8.48 3.04
N LEU A 89 6.56 -8.42 4.33
CA LEU A 89 5.73 -7.78 5.36
C LEU A 89 5.48 -6.31 5.02
N HIS A 90 6.54 -5.53 4.76
CA HIS A 90 6.38 -4.12 4.43
C HIS A 90 5.56 -3.91 3.14
N ALA A 91 5.71 -4.79 2.14
CA ALA A 91 4.91 -4.72 0.92
C ALA A 91 3.42 -4.98 1.18
N ILE A 92 3.09 -5.96 2.04
CA ILE A 92 1.72 -6.26 2.45
C ILE A 92 1.15 -5.11 3.28
N GLU A 93 1.89 -4.61 4.28
CA GLU A 93 1.47 -3.48 5.13
C GLU A 93 1.16 -2.24 4.29
N LYS A 94 2.06 -1.89 3.36
CA LYS A 94 1.83 -0.79 2.41
C LYS A 94 0.58 -1.03 1.57
N SER A 95 0.39 -2.23 1.03
CA SER A 95 -0.80 -2.54 0.23
C SER A 95 -2.10 -2.37 1.03
N ILE A 96 -2.10 -2.71 2.33
CA ILE A 96 -3.27 -2.53 3.19
C ILE A 96 -3.53 -1.05 3.46
N ILE A 97 -2.48 -0.27 3.76
CA ILE A 97 -2.60 1.19 3.91
C ILE A 97 -3.16 1.80 2.63
N ASP A 98 -2.60 1.46 1.46
CA ASP A 98 -3.09 1.94 0.16
C ASP A 98 -4.59 1.61 -0.03
N MET A 99 -5.06 0.42 0.39
CA MET A 99 -6.49 0.05 0.32
C MET A 99 -7.36 0.86 1.28
N ILE A 100 -6.87 1.17 2.49
CA ILE A 100 -7.57 2.02 3.46
C ILE A 100 -7.67 3.45 2.91
N ASP A 101 -6.57 4.01 2.42
CA ASP A 101 -6.49 5.38 1.89
C ASP A 101 -7.37 5.56 0.64
N THR A 102 -7.49 4.52 -0.18
CA THR A 102 -8.37 4.51 -1.36
C THR A 102 -9.83 4.20 -1.04
N ASN A 103 -10.18 4.01 0.24
CA ASN A 103 -11.52 3.62 0.70
C ASN A 103 -12.05 2.37 -0.01
N SER A 104 -11.19 1.35 -0.12
CA SER A 104 -11.58 0.07 -0.71
C SER A 104 -12.81 -0.51 -0.01
N PRO A 105 -13.70 -1.24 -0.72
CA PRO A 105 -14.89 -1.82 -0.13
C PRO A 105 -14.57 -2.70 1.08
N THR A 106 -15.38 -2.58 2.12
CA THR A 106 -15.23 -3.37 3.35
C THR A 106 -16.53 -4.02 3.78
N VAL A 107 -16.42 -5.08 4.58
CA VAL A 107 -17.55 -5.78 5.20
C VAL A 107 -17.42 -5.69 6.72
N ALA A 108 -18.48 -5.24 7.39
CA ALA A 108 -18.48 -5.17 8.85
C ALA A 108 -18.42 -6.57 9.48
N VAL A 109 -17.58 -6.72 10.49
CA VAL A 109 -17.44 -7.96 11.28
C VAL A 109 -17.96 -7.69 12.69
N THR A 110 -18.90 -8.51 13.16
CA THR A 110 -19.45 -8.35 14.51
C THR A 110 -18.41 -8.74 15.57
N ALA A 111 -18.54 -8.22 16.79
CA ALA A 111 -17.64 -8.59 17.88
C ALA A 111 -17.67 -10.11 18.20
N GLN A 112 -18.84 -10.74 18.03
CA GLN A 112 -19.00 -12.18 18.22
C GLN A 112 -18.28 -12.96 17.13
N ASP A 113 -18.43 -12.56 15.86
CA ASP A 113 -17.75 -13.22 14.73
C ASP A 113 -16.24 -13.03 14.83
N LEU A 114 -15.78 -11.84 15.21
CA LEU A 114 -14.36 -11.56 15.43
C LEU A 114 -13.78 -12.44 16.54
N THR A 115 -14.51 -12.63 17.64
CA THR A 115 -14.08 -13.49 18.75
C THR A 115 -14.06 -14.96 18.35
N THR A 116 -15.03 -15.38 17.53
CA THR A 116 -15.11 -16.74 16.98
C THR A 116 -13.96 -17.00 16.00
N MET A 117 -13.61 -16.02 15.17
CA MET A 117 -12.49 -16.09 14.25
C MET A 117 -11.16 -16.18 15.02
N SER A 118 -10.93 -15.27 15.98
CA SER A 118 -9.76 -15.33 16.85
C SER A 118 -9.91 -14.43 18.08
N ALA A 119 -9.71 -15.02 19.25
CA ALA A 119 -9.62 -14.28 20.50
C ALA A 119 -8.46 -13.25 20.49
N LYS A 120 -7.37 -13.52 19.76
CA LYS A 120 -6.24 -12.58 19.64
C LYS A 120 -6.62 -11.36 18.81
N LEU A 121 -7.32 -11.58 17.69
CA LEU A 121 -7.82 -10.49 16.84
C LEU A 121 -8.87 -9.65 17.57
N SER A 122 -9.79 -10.30 18.28
CA SER A 122 -10.78 -9.63 19.14
C SER A 122 -10.10 -8.75 20.19
N HIS A 123 -9.10 -9.29 20.90
CA HIS A 123 -8.33 -8.52 21.87
C HIS A 123 -7.53 -7.37 21.23
N PHE A 124 -6.95 -7.59 20.05
CA PHE A 124 -6.17 -6.58 19.34
C PHE A 124 -7.02 -5.38 18.87
N CYS A 125 -8.19 -5.68 18.29
CA CYS A 125 -9.15 -4.68 17.82
C CYS A 125 -9.88 -3.95 18.96
N ARG A 126 -9.92 -4.55 20.16
CA ARG A 126 -10.55 -3.97 21.36
C ARG A 126 -12.01 -3.57 21.08
N GLN A 127 -12.34 -2.30 21.25
CA GLN A 127 -13.68 -1.73 21.06
C GLN A 127 -13.87 -1.06 19.70
N LEU A 128 -12.87 -1.14 18.81
CA LEU A 128 -12.99 -0.52 17.49
C LEU A 128 -13.86 -1.39 16.57
N PRO A 129 -14.71 -0.77 15.73
CA PRO A 129 -15.46 -1.49 14.70
C PRO A 129 -14.50 -2.24 13.78
N ALA A 130 -14.75 -3.55 13.64
CA ALA A 130 -13.93 -4.41 12.80
C ALA A 130 -14.50 -4.48 11.38
N LEU A 131 -13.62 -4.31 10.40
CA LEU A 131 -13.95 -4.25 8.99
C LEU A 131 -13.03 -5.19 8.22
N LYS A 132 -13.58 -6.13 7.44
CA LYS A 132 -12.82 -6.98 6.55
C LYS A 132 -12.48 -6.23 5.27
N LEU A 133 -11.20 -6.22 4.90
CA LEU A 133 -10.69 -5.81 3.59
C LEU A 133 -10.34 -7.07 2.81
N ASN A 134 -10.94 -7.25 1.63
CA ASN A 134 -10.91 -8.45 0.79
C ASN A 134 -11.88 -9.58 1.14
#